data_AF-D4MSA1-F1
#
_entry.id   AF-D4MSA1-F1
#
_cell.length_a   1.000
_cell.length_b   1.000
_cell.length_c   1.000
_cell.angle_alpha   90.00
_cell.angle_beta   90.00
_cell.angle_gamma   90.00
#
_symmetry.space_group_name_H-M   'P 1'
#
loop_
_entity.id
_entity.type
_entity.pdbx_description
1 polymer ?
#
loop_
_entity_poly.entity_id
_entity_poly.type
_entity_poly.pdbx_seq_one_letter_code
_entity_poly.pdbx_strand_id
1 'polypeptide(L)'
;MGFFSRRRGARRYEAGEFLFCREILGIQMIDRILELFEEEAETSGNTLTFRRKGMEISFAAFGTGDEGEAGVYARRELDGIRDYFRQVRTENTDTLRNLMFVLGRCQGIVRVNYSFELRNERADQERIAAAENMIAQVLRGMSAVMTKGGEAIAGADGKVILDGNGESEVKSFLPPLEDTSQDDKKKGIPGEALERRRKSVMELRRRQIYVPFWLPVLETEARTQARTKRQVCGRAAALLTVALYSECLLGEGMKPQQARAFVREIIEHFRADEFFSPAEKAYLEDDFSEEAARIHFSWQYENLYVMEWALGMFDSPSWP
;
A
#
# COMPACT_ATOMS: atom_id res chain seq x y z
N MET A 1 -67.12 -31.39 12.99
CA MET A 1 -65.93 -31.12 13.84
C MET A 1 -64.70 -31.03 12.94
N GLY A 2 -64.43 -29.84 12.40
CA GLY A 2 -63.21 -29.59 11.61
C GLY A 2 -62.08 -29.18 12.54
N PHE A 3 -61.09 -30.05 12.73
CA PHE A 3 -59.84 -29.75 13.42
C PHE A 3 -59.03 -28.76 12.56
N PHE A 4 -59.26 -27.46 12.74
CA PHE A 4 -58.31 -26.44 12.29
C PHE A 4 -57.14 -26.39 13.27
N SER A 5 -56.10 -27.19 12.99
CA SER A 5 -54.76 -26.95 13.51
C SER A 5 -54.22 -25.67 12.87
N ARG A 6 -54.49 -24.51 13.51
CA ARG A 6 -53.73 -23.28 13.27
C ARG A 6 -52.28 -23.52 13.70
N ARG A 7 -51.42 -23.99 12.79
CA ARG A 7 -49.97 -23.78 12.94
C ARG A 7 -49.76 -22.27 12.84
N ARG A 8 -49.56 -21.61 14.00
CA ARG A 8 -48.93 -20.28 14.04
C ARG A 8 -47.59 -20.43 13.32
N GLY A 9 -47.45 -19.85 12.13
CA GLY A 9 -46.15 -19.81 11.46
C GLY A 9 -45.14 -19.15 12.39
N ALA A 10 -44.04 -19.86 12.69
CA ALA A 10 -42.95 -19.29 13.48
C ALA A 10 -42.44 -18.05 12.74
N ARG A 11 -42.27 -16.93 13.46
CA ARG A 11 -41.64 -15.74 12.88
C ARG A 11 -40.15 -16.08 12.66
N ARG A 12 -39.64 -15.85 11.46
CA ARG A 12 -38.26 -16.14 11.06
C ARG A 12 -37.44 -14.84 11.06
N TYR A 13 -36.22 -14.90 11.58
CA TYR A 13 -35.23 -13.85 11.44
C TYR A 13 -34.36 -14.15 10.22
N GLU A 14 -34.09 -13.14 9.39
CA GLU A 14 -33.21 -13.22 8.22
C GLU A 14 -32.40 -11.93 8.12
N ALA A 15 -31.11 -12.07 7.89
CA ALA A 15 -30.21 -10.96 7.62
C ALA A 15 -29.14 -11.41 6.62
N GLY A 16 -28.60 -10.44 5.88
CA GLY A 16 -27.54 -10.71 4.92
C GLY A 16 -26.66 -9.49 4.67
N GLU A 17 -25.39 -9.76 4.36
CA GLU A 17 -24.36 -8.77 4.11
C GLU A 17 -23.46 -9.25 2.97
N PHE A 18 -22.77 -8.30 2.32
CA PHE A 18 -21.76 -8.59 1.32
C PHE A 18 -20.37 -8.39 1.90
N LEU A 19 -19.48 -9.34 1.65
CA LEU A 19 -18.07 -9.25 2.02
C LEU A 19 -17.27 -9.06 0.73
N PHE A 20 -16.40 -8.06 0.71
CA PHE A 20 -15.52 -7.74 -0.41
C PHE A 20 -14.11 -8.22 -0.11
N CYS A 21 -13.59 -9.08 -0.98
CA CYS A 21 -12.33 -9.80 -0.77
C CYS A 21 -11.45 -9.79 -2.03
N ARG A 22 -10.19 -10.23 -1.89
CA ARG A 22 -9.14 -10.04 -2.91
C ARG A 22 -9.06 -11.17 -3.92
N GLU A 23 -9.59 -12.33 -3.56
CA GLU A 23 -9.63 -13.55 -4.34
C GLU A 23 -10.35 -13.32 -5.67
N ILE A 24 -9.86 -13.96 -6.72
CA ILE A 24 -10.35 -13.74 -8.10
C ILE A 24 -11.45 -14.74 -8.46
N LEU A 25 -11.45 -15.93 -7.86
CA LEU A 25 -12.38 -17.01 -8.17
C LEU A 25 -13.25 -17.35 -6.96
N GLY A 26 -14.54 -17.61 -7.19
CA GLY A 26 -15.51 -18.03 -6.18
C GLY A 26 -15.00 -19.22 -5.35
N ILE A 27 -14.43 -20.22 -6.02
CA ILE A 27 -13.91 -21.42 -5.35
C ILE A 27 -12.76 -21.11 -4.38
N GLN A 28 -11.88 -20.16 -4.70
CA GLN A 28 -10.78 -19.76 -3.80
C GLN A 28 -11.32 -19.16 -2.50
N MET A 29 -12.39 -18.38 -2.58
CA MET A 29 -13.04 -17.82 -1.40
C MET A 29 -13.67 -18.93 -0.55
N ILE A 30 -14.38 -19.87 -1.18
CA ILE A 30 -15.00 -21.00 -0.46
C ILE A 30 -13.95 -21.85 0.24
N ASP A 31 -12.85 -22.19 -0.43
CA ASP A 31 -11.74 -22.96 0.16
C ASP A 31 -11.13 -22.22 1.36
N ARG A 32 -10.89 -20.91 1.23
CA ARG A 32 -10.39 -20.09 2.36
C ARG A 32 -11.38 -20.01 3.52
N ILE A 33 -12.69 -19.92 3.25
CA ILE A 33 -13.70 -19.90 4.30
C ILE A 33 -13.75 -21.26 5.01
N LEU A 34 -13.71 -22.36 4.27
CA LEU A 34 -13.64 -23.72 4.81
C LEU A 34 -12.42 -23.89 5.74
N GLU A 35 -11.24 -23.43 5.32
CA GLU A 35 -10.02 -23.50 6.15
C GLU A 35 -10.11 -22.73 7.48
N LEU A 36 -11.00 -21.74 7.59
CA LEU A 36 -11.19 -20.98 8.82
C LEU A 36 -12.06 -21.69 9.84
N PHE A 37 -12.82 -22.71 9.45
CA PHE A 37 -13.75 -23.43 10.31
C PHE A 37 -13.42 -24.92 10.36
N GLU A 38 -13.19 -25.45 11.57
CA GLU A 38 -12.93 -26.88 11.78
C GLU A 38 -14.20 -27.76 11.68
N GLU A 39 -15.31 -27.23 11.16
CA GLU A 39 -16.62 -27.85 11.22
C GLU A 39 -17.11 -28.40 9.88
N GLU A 40 -17.98 -29.40 9.95
CA GLU A 40 -18.70 -29.90 8.77
C GLU A 40 -19.63 -28.82 8.22
N ALA A 41 -19.47 -28.54 6.93
CA ALA A 41 -20.27 -27.60 6.17
C ALA A 41 -20.82 -28.30 4.93
N GLU A 42 -22.04 -27.93 4.55
CA GLU A 42 -22.63 -28.38 3.30
C GLU A 42 -22.18 -27.49 2.15
N THR A 43 -21.56 -28.10 1.15
CA THR A 43 -21.12 -27.40 -0.06
C THR A 43 -22.06 -27.72 -1.21
N SER A 44 -22.61 -26.67 -1.86
CA SER A 44 -23.43 -26.78 -3.06
C SER A 44 -23.00 -25.73 -4.07
N GLY A 45 -22.26 -26.14 -5.10
CA GLY A 45 -21.64 -25.22 -6.05
C GLY A 45 -20.73 -24.20 -5.33
N ASN A 46 -20.96 -22.91 -5.58
CA ASN A 46 -20.22 -21.81 -4.94
C ASN A 46 -20.83 -21.37 -3.59
N THR A 47 -21.66 -22.20 -2.97
CA THR A 47 -22.29 -21.87 -1.68
C THR A 47 -21.86 -22.85 -0.61
N LEU A 48 -21.41 -22.30 0.51
CA LEU A 48 -21.05 -23.02 1.72
C LEU A 48 -22.06 -22.73 2.83
N THR A 49 -22.64 -23.76 3.43
CA THR A 49 -23.68 -23.62 4.46
C THR A 49 -23.31 -24.32 5.75
N PHE A 50 -23.38 -23.59 6.86
CA PHE A 50 -23.22 -24.11 8.22
C PHE A 50 -24.57 -24.12 8.93
N ARG A 51 -24.88 -25.22 9.63
CA ARG A 51 -26.06 -25.32 10.51
C ARG A 51 -25.65 -25.54 11.95
N ARG A 52 -25.93 -24.56 12.81
CA ARG A 52 -25.57 -24.57 14.24
C ARG A 52 -26.74 -24.15 15.11
N LYS A 53 -27.11 -24.97 16.11
CA LYS A 53 -28.10 -24.62 17.17
C LYS A 53 -29.42 -24.01 16.63
N GLY A 54 -29.89 -24.48 15.47
CA GLY A 54 -31.12 -24.00 14.82
C GLY A 54 -30.96 -22.70 14.01
N MET A 55 -29.72 -22.25 13.80
CA MET A 55 -29.34 -21.19 12.87
C MET A 55 -28.68 -21.82 11.64
N GLU A 56 -29.05 -21.30 10.47
CA GLU A 56 -28.40 -21.60 9.19
C GLU A 56 -27.68 -20.34 8.72
N ILE A 57 -26.40 -20.45 8.37
CA ILE A 57 -25.60 -19.38 7.77
C ILE A 57 -24.96 -19.89 6.49
N SER A 58 -25.09 -19.14 5.41
CA SER A 58 -24.60 -19.49 4.08
C SER A 58 -23.68 -18.40 3.53
N PHE A 59 -22.62 -18.83 2.85
CA PHE A 59 -21.63 -18.00 2.17
C PHE A 59 -21.66 -18.37 0.68
N ALA A 60 -22.20 -17.48 -0.16
CA ALA A 60 -22.19 -17.67 -1.61
C ALA A 60 -21.12 -16.77 -2.24
N ALA A 61 -20.12 -17.37 -2.88
CA ALA A 61 -18.94 -16.66 -3.38
C ALA A 61 -18.95 -16.47 -4.91
N PHE A 62 -18.56 -15.28 -5.35
CA PHE A 62 -18.51 -14.88 -6.75
C PHE A 62 -17.26 -14.04 -7.02
N GLY A 63 -16.44 -14.47 -7.95
CA GLY A 63 -15.19 -13.82 -8.32
C GLY A 63 -15.23 -13.22 -9.73
N THR A 64 -14.48 -12.15 -9.97
CA THR A 64 -14.38 -11.54 -11.31
C THR A 64 -13.75 -12.48 -12.34
N GLY A 65 -13.00 -13.50 -11.92
CA GLY A 65 -12.47 -14.54 -12.79
C GLY A 65 -13.43 -15.70 -13.06
N ASP A 66 -14.59 -15.75 -12.40
CA ASP A 66 -15.57 -16.81 -12.64
C ASP A 66 -16.19 -16.68 -14.05
N GLU A 67 -16.47 -17.81 -14.68
CA GLU A 67 -17.11 -17.86 -15.99
C GLU A 67 -18.62 -17.54 -15.92
N GLY A 68 -19.17 -17.04 -17.02
CA GLY A 68 -20.61 -16.81 -17.17
C GLY A 68 -21.19 -15.72 -16.26
N GLU A 69 -22.42 -15.95 -15.78
CA GLU A 69 -23.19 -14.97 -14.99
C GLU A 69 -22.54 -14.61 -13.65
N ALA A 70 -21.82 -15.55 -13.03
CA ALA A 70 -21.16 -15.35 -11.74
C ALA A 70 -20.10 -14.24 -11.80
N GLY A 71 -19.24 -14.26 -12.82
CA GLY A 71 -18.22 -13.23 -13.01
C GLY A 71 -18.80 -11.87 -13.40
N VAL A 72 -19.89 -11.86 -14.19
CA VAL A 72 -20.61 -10.62 -14.54
C VAL A 72 -21.24 -10.00 -13.29
N TYR A 73 -21.87 -10.82 -12.45
CA TYR A 73 -22.42 -10.39 -11.17
C TYR A 73 -21.34 -9.79 -10.27
N ALA A 74 -20.22 -10.50 -10.06
CA ALA A 74 -19.12 -10.02 -9.21
C ALA A 74 -18.57 -8.65 -9.66
N ARG A 75 -18.33 -8.48 -10.97
CA ARG A 75 -17.88 -7.19 -11.53
C ARG A 75 -18.88 -6.07 -11.26
N ARG A 76 -20.16 -6.31 -11.53
CA ARG A 76 -21.22 -5.31 -11.36
C ARG A 76 -21.32 -4.82 -9.92
N GLU A 77 -21.32 -5.74 -8.96
CA GLU A 77 -21.44 -5.38 -7.55
C GLU A 77 -20.18 -4.68 -7.01
N LEU A 78 -18.98 -5.10 -7.45
CA LEU A 78 -17.72 -4.44 -7.11
C LEU A 78 -17.64 -3.01 -7.68
N ASP A 79 -18.04 -2.83 -8.93
CA ASP A 79 -18.06 -1.51 -9.55
C ASP A 79 -19.12 -0.62 -8.91
N GLY A 80 -20.29 -1.18 -8.57
CA GLY A 80 -21.34 -0.48 -7.84
C GLY A 80 -20.87 0.11 -6.51
N ILE A 81 -20.21 -0.68 -5.66
CA ILE A 81 -19.73 -0.18 -4.36
C ILE A 81 -18.61 0.85 -4.51
N ARG A 82 -17.72 0.69 -5.51
CA ARG A 82 -16.65 1.65 -5.81
C ARG A 82 -17.22 2.97 -6.29
N ASP A 83 -18.21 2.92 -7.18
CA ASP A 83 -18.85 4.10 -7.75
C ASP A 83 -19.65 4.86 -6.69
N TYR A 84 -20.32 4.13 -5.78
CA TYR A 84 -21.01 4.70 -4.63
C TYR A 84 -20.05 5.51 -3.75
N PHE A 85 -18.97 4.90 -3.24
CA PHE A 85 -18.04 5.59 -2.35
C PHE A 85 -17.19 6.67 -3.04
N ARG A 86 -17.02 6.61 -4.38
CA ARG A 86 -16.38 7.70 -5.12
C ARG A 86 -17.17 9.02 -5.04
N GLN A 87 -18.49 8.95 -4.80
CA GLN A 87 -19.38 10.11 -4.73
C GLN A 87 -19.59 10.64 -3.31
N VAL A 88 -19.24 9.86 -2.29
CA VAL A 88 -19.40 10.24 -0.88
C VAL A 88 -18.52 11.45 -0.55
N ARG A 89 -19.14 12.49 0.01
CA ARG A 89 -18.43 13.67 0.52
C ARG A 89 -18.16 13.47 2.01
N THR A 90 -16.92 13.68 2.45
CA THR A 90 -16.52 13.45 3.83
C THR A 90 -15.34 14.33 4.22
N GLU A 91 -15.26 14.72 5.50
CA GLU A 91 -14.06 15.30 6.10
C GLU A 91 -12.98 14.25 6.39
N ASN A 92 -13.36 12.96 6.46
CA ASN A 92 -12.48 11.81 6.71
C ASN A 92 -11.74 11.36 5.43
N THR A 93 -11.05 12.31 4.78
CA THR A 93 -10.45 12.11 3.44
C THR A 93 -9.43 10.97 3.38
N ASP A 94 -8.61 10.79 4.42
CA ASP A 94 -7.64 9.69 4.50
C ASP A 94 -8.33 8.33 4.64
N THR A 95 -9.40 8.26 5.45
CA THR A 95 -10.22 7.05 5.59
C THR A 95 -10.88 6.67 4.27
N LEU A 96 -11.48 7.63 3.55
CA LEU A 96 -12.05 7.40 2.22
C LEU A 96 -10.97 6.93 1.22
N ARG A 97 -9.80 7.58 1.19
CA ARG A 97 -8.69 7.19 0.30
C ARG A 97 -8.26 5.74 0.56
N ASN A 98 -8.10 5.38 1.83
CA ASN A 98 -7.68 4.05 2.24
C ASN A 98 -8.77 2.99 2.01
N LEU A 99 -10.04 3.33 2.21
CA LEU A 99 -11.16 2.46 1.87
C LEU A 99 -11.23 2.20 0.36
N MET A 100 -11.15 3.25 -0.45
CA MET A 100 -11.13 3.12 -1.91
C MET A 100 -9.94 2.29 -2.40
N PHE A 101 -8.79 2.40 -1.73
CA PHE A 101 -7.64 1.54 -2.01
C PHE A 101 -7.95 0.05 -1.76
N VAL A 102 -8.62 -0.28 -0.64
CA VAL A 102 -9.04 -1.65 -0.34
C VAL A 102 -10.06 -2.15 -1.36
N LEU A 103 -11.14 -1.41 -1.60
CA LEU A 103 -12.20 -1.77 -2.55
C LEU A 103 -11.67 -1.92 -3.98
N GLY A 104 -10.70 -1.08 -4.39
CA GLY A 104 -10.04 -1.17 -5.70
C GLY A 104 -9.23 -2.46 -5.90
N ARG A 105 -8.81 -3.13 -4.82
CA ARG A 105 -8.09 -4.41 -4.86
C ARG A 105 -8.99 -5.63 -4.73
N CYS A 106 -10.26 -5.44 -4.35
CA CYS A 106 -11.20 -6.54 -4.25
C CYS A 106 -11.52 -7.11 -5.64
N GLN A 107 -11.53 -8.43 -5.77
CA GLN A 107 -11.88 -9.17 -6.98
C GLN A 107 -12.97 -10.21 -6.72
N GLY A 108 -13.41 -10.33 -5.47
CA GLY A 108 -14.39 -11.31 -5.04
C GLY A 108 -15.43 -10.70 -4.12
N ILE A 109 -16.62 -11.27 -4.18
CA ILE A 109 -17.75 -10.97 -3.30
C ILE A 109 -18.26 -12.26 -2.69
N VAL A 110 -18.44 -12.24 -1.38
CA VAL A 110 -19.15 -13.31 -0.66
C VAL A 110 -20.44 -12.72 -0.11
N ARG A 111 -21.58 -13.22 -0.61
CA ARG A 111 -22.88 -12.91 -0.04
C ARG A 111 -23.12 -13.83 1.15
N VAL A 112 -23.28 -13.25 2.32
CA VAL A 112 -23.60 -13.97 3.54
C VAL A 112 -25.06 -13.79 3.85
N ASN A 113 -25.77 -14.89 4.09
CA ASN A 113 -27.13 -14.86 4.59
C ASN A 113 -27.23 -15.79 5.79
N TYR A 114 -27.82 -15.32 6.89
CA TYR A 114 -28.13 -16.15 8.04
C TYR A 114 -29.57 -16.01 8.49
N SER A 115 -30.12 -17.11 9.00
CA SER A 115 -31.51 -17.16 9.41
C SER A 115 -31.77 -18.18 10.52
N PHE A 116 -32.81 -17.92 11.31
CA PHE A 116 -33.26 -18.81 12.38
C PHE A 116 -34.72 -18.53 12.76
N GLU A 117 -35.37 -19.50 13.39
CA GLU A 117 -36.70 -19.31 13.98
C GLU A 117 -36.59 -18.50 15.29
N LEU A 118 -37.40 -17.44 15.41
CA LEU A 118 -37.46 -16.63 16.62
C LEU A 118 -38.06 -17.43 17.77
N ARG A 119 -37.42 -17.32 18.94
CA ARG A 119 -37.86 -18.02 20.16
C ARG A 119 -38.07 -17.07 21.32
N ASN A 120 -37.01 -16.41 21.75
CA ASN A 120 -37.01 -15.43 22.82
C ASN A 120 -35.78 -14.54 22.66
N GLU A 121 -35.88 -13.31 23.17
CA GLU A 121 -34.87 -12.26 22.98
C GLU A 121 -33.44 -12.73 23.28
N ARG A 122 -33.22 -13.43 24.39
CA ARG A 122 -31.90 -13.94 24.77
C ARG A 122 -31.37 -14.96 23.77
N ALA A 123 -32.16 -15.97 23.43
CA ALA A 123 -31.75 -17.02 22.50
C ALA A 123 -31.57 -16.48 21.07
N ASP A 124 -32.31 -15.43 20.71
CA ASP A 124 -32.23 -14.79 19.41
C ASP A 124 -30.96 -13.90 19.33
N GLN A 125 -30.64 -13.14 20.38
CA GLN A 125 -29.37 -12.40 20.51
C GLN A 125 -28.15 -13.32 20.49
N GLU A 126 -28.20 -14.46 21.19
CA GLU A 126 -27.11 -15.45 21.19
C GLU A 126 -26.84 -15.99 19.76
N ARG A 127 -27.88 -16.14 18.93
CA ARG A 127 -27.72 -16.57 17.52
C ARG A 127 -27.17 -15.46 16.63
N ILE A 128 -27.64 -14.23 16.79
CA ILE A 128 -27.10 -13.07 16.05
C ILE A 128 -25.62 -12.91 16.37
N ALA A 129 -25.24 -12.92 17.64
CA ALA A 129 -23.84 -12.84 18.05
C ALA A 129 -23.00 -14.02 17.50
N ALA A 130 -23.56 -15.23 17.42
CA ALA A 130 -22.88 -16.36 16.80
C ALA A 130 -22.63 -16.15 15.30
N ALA A 131 -23.61 -15.64 14.55
CA ALA A 131 -23.46 -15.30 13.14
C ALA A 131 -22.42 -14.18 12.94
N GLU A 132 -22.52 -13.09 13.69
CA GLU A 132 -21.58 -11.97 13.63
C GLU A 132 -20.15 -12.40 13.94
N ASN A 133 -19.95 -13.30 14.91
CA ASN A 133 -18.64 -13.86 15.22
C ASN A 133 -18.06 -14.67 14.05
N MET A 134 -18.89 -15.47 13.36
CA MET A 134 -18.46 -16.21 12.17
C MET A 134 -18.09 -15.26 11.03
N ILE A 135 -18.91 -14.24 10.77
CA ILE A 135 -18.63 -13.22 9.75
C ILE A 135 -17.32 -12.49 10.08
N ALA A 136 -17.13 -12.09 11.34
CA ALA A 136 -15.92 -11.43 11.80
C ALA A 136 -14.66 -12.31 11.65
N GLN A 137 -14.78 -13.63 11.84
CA GLN A 137 -13.69 -14.58 11.60
C GLN A 137 -13.33 -14.65 10.12
N VAL A 138 -14.33 -14.70 9.22
CA VAL A 138 -14.12 -14.64 7.77
C VAL A 138 -13.47 -13.33 7.35
N LEU A 139 -13.97 -12.19 7.85
CA LEU A 139 -13.40 -10.87 7.56
C LEU A 139 -11.93 -10.77 7.96
N ARG A 140 -11.55 -11.27 9.14
CA ARG A 140 -10.13 -11.31 9.57
C ARG A 140 -9.30 -12.25 8.71
N GLY A 141 -9.77 -13.48 8.51
CA GLY A 141 -9.03 -14.50 7.77
C GLY A 141 -8.75 -14.12 6.32
N MET A 142 -9.70 -13.41 5.69
CA MET A 142 -9.59 -12.97 4.30
C MET A 142 -9.12 -11.52 4.15
N SER A 143 -8.88 -10.79 5.25
CA SER A 143 -8.60 -9.34 5.23
C SER A 143 -9.66 -8.56 4.41
N ALA A 144 -10.91 -8.98 4.54
CA ALA A 144 -12.05 -8.44 3.81
C ALA A 144 -12.73 -7.30 4.57
N VAL A 145 -13.58 -6.56 3.88
CA VAL A 145 -14.51 -5.57 4.45
C VAL A 145 -15.94 -5.98 4.12
N MET A 146 -16.92 -5.60 4.94
CA MET A 146 -18.33 -5.93 4.69
C MET A 146 -19.20 -4.69 4.51
N THR A 147 -20.34 -4.86 3.83
CA THR A 147 -21.46 -3.94 4.00
C THR A 147 -21.98 -4.01 5.43
N LYS A 148 -22.56 -2.90 5.89
CA LYS A 148 -23.34 -2.86 7.13
C LYS A 148 -24.55 -1.98 6.91
N GLY A 149 -25.74 -2.55 7.02
CA GLY A 149 -26.99 -1.80 6.83
C GLY A 149 -27.18 -1.22 5.43
N GLY A 150 -26.52 -1.81 4.42
CA GLY A 150 -26.67 -1.45 3.00
C GLY A 150 -25.96 -0.17 2.54
N GLU A 151 -25.65 0.75 3.45
CA GLU A 151 -25.11 2.09 3.10
C GLU A 151 -23.73 2.37 3.71
N ALA A 152 -23.16 1.43 4.46
CA ALA A 152 -21.87 1.59 5.11
C ALA A 152 -20.92 0.42 4.84
N ILE A 153 -19.62 0.70 4.95
CA ILE A 153 -18.58 -0.34 5.00
C ILE A 153 -18.05 -0.47 6.42
N ALA A 154 -17.98 -1.69 6.91
CA ALA A 154 -17.48 -2.02 8.23
C ALA A 154 -16.28 -2.99 8.17
N GLY A 155 -15.44 -2.89 9.20
CA GLY A 155 -14.33 -3.80 9.44
C GLY A 155 -14.75 -5.07 10.19
N ALA A 156 -13.78 -5.94 10.44
CA ALA A 156 -14.00 -7.18 11.18
C ALA A 156 -14.29 -7.00 12.69
N ASP A 157 -14.12 -5.79 13.22
CA ASP A 157 -14.52 -5.38 14.56
C ASP A 157 -15.96 -4.85 14.62
N GLY A 158 -16.67 -4.87 13.48
CA GLY A 158 -18.04 -4.40 13.33
C GLY A 158 -18.18 -2.88 13.30
N LYS A 159 -17.08 -2.12 13.43
CA LYS A 159 -17.11 -0.66 13.35
C LYS A 159 -17.24 -0.18 11.92
N VAL A 160 -18.04 0.86 11.75
CA VAL A 160 -18.20 1.54 10.46
C VAL A 160 -16.90 2.27 10.11
N ILE A 161 -16.26 1.82 9.03
CA ILE A 161 -15.11 2.49 8.43
C ILE A 161 -15.56 3.78 7.77
N LEU A 162 -16.61 3.72 6.96
CA LEU A 162 -17.24 4.90 6.35
C LEU A 162 -18.68 4.57 5.94
N ASP A 163 -19.61 5.48 6.19
CA ASP A 163 -20.99 5.40 5.72
C ASP A 163 -21.28 6.31 4.52
N GLY A 164 -22.50 6.20 3.99
CA GLY A 164 -23.00 7.01 2.88
C GLY A 164 -23.12 8.51 3.16
N ASN A 165 -23.19 8.91 4.43
CA ASN A 165 -23.22 10.31 4.85
C ASN A 165 -21.80 10.89 5.01
N GLY A 166 -20.76 10.06 4.87
CA GLY A 166 -19.37 10.43 5.06
C GLY A 166 -18.90 10.38 6.51
N GLU A 167 -19.68 9.79 7.41
CA GLU A 167 -19.32 9.63 8.82
C GLU A 167 -18.53 8.33 9.06
N SER A 168 -17.71 8.33 10.11
CA SER A 168 -16.85 7.20 10.46
C SER A 168 -16.83 6.95 11.96
N GLU A 169 -16.95 5.69 12.38
CA GLU A 169 -16.79 5.28 13.77
C GLU A 169 -15.30 5.08 14.15
N VAL A 170 -14.40 5.11 13.16
CA VAL A 170 -12.96 4.94 13.36
C VAL A 170 -12.22 6.26 13.18
N LYS A 171 -11.29 6.55 14.10
CA LYS A 171 -10.45 7.77 13.99
C LYS A 171 -9.55 7.74 12.76
N SER A 172 -9.09 6.55 12.39
CA SER A 172 -8.27 6.31 11.22
C SER A 172 -8.46 4.89 10.73
N PHE A 173 -8.40 4.73 9.41
CA PHE A 173 -8.44 3.44 8.75
C PHE A 173 -7.20 3.28 7.89
N LEU A 174 -6.46 2.17 8.08
CA LEU A 174 -5.37 1.79 7.20
C LEU A 174 -5.69 0.45 6.54
N PRO A 175 -5.38 0.26 5.25
CA PRO A 175 -5.49 -1.03 4.60
C PRO A 175 -4.71 -2.11 5.40
N PRO A 176 -5.20 -3.36 5.44
CA PRO A 176 -4.48 -4.46 6.08
C PRO A 176 -3.06 -4.61 5.55
N LEU A 177 -2.15 -5.08 6.40
CA LEU A 177 -0.80 -5.43 5.95
C LEU A 177 -0.88 -6.70 5.11
N GLU A 178 -0.32 -6.66 3.92
CA GLU A 178 -0.28 -7.82 3.04
C GLU A 178 0.82 -8.79 3.44
N ASP A 179 0.53 -10.09 3.33
CA ASP A 179 1.55 -11.12 3.45
C ASP A 179 2.26 -11.29 2.10
N THR A 180 3.51 -10.81 2.04
CA THR A 180 4.38 -10.97 0.87
C THR A 180 5.38 -12.12 1.03
N SER A 181 5.29 -12.92 2.09
CA SER A 181 6.31 -13.90 2.47
C SER A 181 6.64 -14.91 1.36
N GLN A 182 5.63 -15.38 0.62
CA GLN A 182 5.85 -16.31 -0.50
C GLN A 182 6.59 -15.65 -1.65
N ASP A 183 6.22 -14.43 -2.03
CA ASP A 183 6.85 -13.68 -3.12
C ASP A 183 8.26 -13.22 -2.76
N ASP A 184 8.47 -12.79 -1.52
CA ASP A 184 9.77 -12.41 -0.99
C ASP A 184 10.74 -13.61 -1.01
N LYS A 185 10.25 -14.82 -0.65
CA LYS A 185 11.02 -16.07 -0.76
C LYS A 185 11.37 -16.39 -2.21
N LYS A 186 10.41 -16.29 -3.15
CA LYS A 186 10.65 -16.52 -4.58
C LYS A 186 11.71 -15.57 -5.15
N LYS A 187 11.69 -14.31 -4.71
CA LYS A 187 12.66 -13.28 -5.12
C LYS A 187 14.03 -13.40 -4.42
N GLY A 188 14.18 -14.31 -3.46
CA GLY A 188 15.43 -14.47 -2.71
C GLY A 188 15.83 -13.20 -1.96
N ILE A 189 14.85 -12.47 -1.41
CA ILE A 189 15.12 -11.22 -0.71
C ILE A 189 15.86 -11.53 0.61
N PRO A 190 17.00 -10.86 0.90
CA PRO A 190 17.73 -11.07 2.15
C PRO A 190 16.90 -10.70 3.39
N GLY A 191 17.06 -11.46 4.47
CA GLY A 191 16.33 -11.25 5.73
C GLY A 191 16.52 -9.85 6.32
N GLU A 192 17.74 -9.30 6.26
CA GLU A 192 18.04 -7.92 6.69
C GLU A 192 17.16 -6.88 5.97
N ALA A 193 16.96 -7.03 4.66
CA ALA A 193 16.17 -6.11 3.86
C ALA A 193 14.67 -6.19 4.21
N LEU A 194 14.17 -7.41 4.51
CA LEU A 194 12.81 -7.63 4.99
C LEU A 194 12.57 -7.04 6.38
N GLU A 195 13.52 -7.23 7.31
CA GLU A 195 13.49 -6.69 8.67
C GLU A 195 13.41 -5.16 8.63
N ARG A 196 14.26 -4.53 7.82
CA ARG A 196 14.27 -3.08 7.61
C ARG A 196 12.97 -2.57 7.00
N ARG A 197 12.45 -3.22 5.95
CA ARG A 197 11.14 -2.87 5.37
C ARG A 197 10.05 -2.93 6.42
N ARG A 198 10.01 -4.01 7.22
CA ARG A 198 9.03 -4.18 8.31
C ARG A 198 9.14 -3.05 9.33
N LYS A 199 10.35 -2.71 9.79
CA LYS A 199 10.58 -1.61 10.73
C LYS A 199 10.07 -0.27 10.19
N SER A 200 10.45 0.09 8.95
CA SER A 200 10.03 1.34 8.33
C SER A 200 8.52 1.42 8.11
N VAL A 201 7.91 0.34 7.61
CA VAL A 201 6.45 0.29 7.40
C VAL A 201 5.71 0.40 8.72
N MET A 202 6.18 -0.26 9.78
CA MET A 202 5.54 -0.17 11.10
C MET A 202 5.60 1.25 11.68
N GLU A 203 6.69 1.96 11.48
CA GLU A 203 6.81 3.37 11.89
C GLU A 203 5.83 4.26 11.11
N LEU A 204 5.73 4.08 9.80
CA LEU A 204 4.78 4.83 8.97
C LEU A 204 3.33 4.54 9.33
N ARG A 205 2.99 3.28 9.62
CA ARG A 205 1.64 2.90 10.07
C ARG A 205 1.29 3.51 11.42
N ARG A 206 2.23 3.64 12.37
CA ARG A 206 1.98 4.36 13.63
C ARG A 206 1.60 5.81 13.39
N ARG A 207 2.19 6.42 12.36
CA ARG A 207 1.89 7.78 11.89
C ARG A 207 0.67 7.87 10.97
N GLN A 208 -0.10 6.79 10.82
CA GLN A 208 -1.27 6.71 9.93
C GLN A 208 -0.94 6.91 8.45
N ILE A 209 0.28 6.59 8.04
CA ILE A 209 0.73 6.65 6.65
C ILE A 209 0.69 5.23 6.08
N TYR A 210 -0.16 5.03 5.08
CA TYR A 210 -0.20 3.77 4.34
C TYR A 210 0.97 3.68 3.35
N VAL A 211 1.67 2.54 3.38
CA VAL A 211 2.67 2.18 2.37
C VAL A 211 2.41 0.74 1.92
N PRO A 212 2.30 0.50 0.60
CA PRO A 212 2.20 -0.85 0.07
C PRO A 212 3.36 -1.74 0.48
N PHE A 213 3.06 -2.91 1.05
CA PHE A 213 4.09 -3.79 1.60
C PHE A 213 4.93 -4.51 0.53
N TRP A 214 4.43 -4.55 -0.72
CA TRP A 214 5.11 -5.14 -1.88
C TRP A 214 6.08 -4.20 -2.60
N LEU A 215 6.29 -2.98 -2.09
CA LEU A 215 7.32 -2.11 -2.64
C LEU A 215 8.70 -2.78 -2.54
N PRO A 216 9.59 -2.54 -3.54
CA PRO A 216 10.94 -3.07 -3.51
C PRO A 216 11.65 -2.76 -2.21
N VAL A 217 12.42 -3.73 -1.70
CA VAL A 217 13.32 -3.47 -0.57
C VAL A 217 14.51 -2.65 -1.02
N LEU A 218 15.09 -1.89 -0.09
CA LEU A 218 16.38 -1.26 -0.32
C LEU A 218 17.48 -2.33 -0.39
N GLU A 219 18.55 -2.03 -1.12
CA GLU A 219 19.73 -2.89 -1.18
C GLU A 219 20.37 -3.09 0.21
N THR A 220 20.91 -4.28 0.43
CA THR A 220 21.65 -4.61 1.66
C THR A 220 23.06 -4.05 1.61
N GLU A 221 23.70 -3.92 2.76
CA GLU A 221 25.12 -3.53 2.84
C GLU A 221 25.99 -4.44 1.97
N ALA A 222 25.78 -5.75 2.02
CA ALA A 222 26.54 -6.73 1.22
C ALA A 222 26.38 -6.55 -0.31
N ARG A 223 25.25 -5.98 -0.76
CA ARG A 223 24.99 -5.67 -2.17
C ARG A 223 25.36 -4.23 -2.54
N THR A 224 25.77 -3.42 -1.58
CA THR A 224 26.12 -2.02 -1.79
C THR A 224 27.63 -1.86 -1.86
N GLN A 225 28.14 -1.44 -3.02
CA GLN A 225 29.54 -1.03 -3.12
C GLN A 225 29.68 0.43 -2.71
N ALA A 226 30.26 0.65 -1.53
CA ALA A 226 30.66 1.98 -1.11
C ALA A 226 31.77 2.49 -2.04
N ARG A 227 31.70 3.79 -2.40
CA ARG A 227 32.78 4.43 -3.15
C ARG A 227 34.02 4.49 -2.26
N THR A 228 35.19 4.24 -2.84
CA THR A 228 36.45 4.40 -2.12
C THR A 228 36.70 5.87 -1.78
N LYS A 229 37.50 6.14 -0.73
CA LYS A 229 37.90 7.52 -0.38
C LYS A 229 38.47 8.28 -1.59
N ARG A 230 39.31 7.63 -2.41
CA ARG A 230 39.87 8.22 -3.63
C ARG A 230 38.78 8.62 -4.63
N GLN A 231 37.77 7.78 -4.83
CA GLN A 231 36.66 8.09 -5.75
C GLN A 231 35.83 9.27 -5.24
N VAL A 232 35.60 9.36 -3.92
CA VAL A 232 34.88 10.50 -3.33
C VAL A 232 35.71 11.78 -3.42
N CYS A 233 37.01 11.75 -3.08
CA CYS A 233 37.91 12.89 -3.25
C CYS A 233 38.00 13.36 -4.69
N GLY A 234 38.14 12.43 -5.64
CA GLY A 234 38.22 12.74 -7.06
C GLY A 234 36.93 13.38 -7.58
N ARG A 235 35.77 12.87 -7.15
CA ARG A 235 34.48 13.48 -7.47
C ARG A 235 34.31 14.86 -6.83
N ALA A 236 34.73 15.05 -5.58
CA ALA A 236 34.74 16.35 -4.91
C ALA A 236 35.59 17.36 -5.68
N ALA A 237 36.81 17.00 -6.06
CA ALA A 237 37.68 17.86 -6.85
C ALA A 237 37.07 18.20 -8.22
N ALA A 238 36.42 17.24 -8.88
CA ALA A 238 35.71 17.50 -10.13
C ALA A 238 34.57 18.51 -9.96
N LEU A 239 33.74 18.34 -8.93
CA LEU A 239 32.64 19.26 -8.59
C LEU A 239 33.16 20.66 -8.26
N LEU A 240 34.20 20.75 -7.44
CA LEU A 240 34.86 22.01 -7.09
C LEU A 240 35.41 22.72 -8.33
N THR A 241 36.05 21.97 -9.23
CA THR A 241 36.63 22.53 -10.46
C THR A 241 35.55 23.17 -11.33
N VAL A 242 34.43 22.47 -11.60
CA VAL A 242 33.38 23.02 -12.47
C VAL A 242 32.61 24.16 -11.80
N ALA A 243 32.42 24.10 -10.49
CA ALA A 243 31.80 25.17 -9.72
C ALA A 243 32.65 26.45 -9.75
N LEU A 244 33.95 26.34 -9.45
CA LEU A 244 34.88 27.48 -9.52
C LEU A 244 35.03 28.01 -10.95
N TYR A 245 35.11 27.13 -11.95
CA TYR A 245 35.18 27.57 -13.34
C TYR A 245 33.96 28.43 -13.69
N SER A 246 32.77 27.99 -13.32
CA SER A 246 31.55 28.76 -13.54
C SER A 246 31.51 30.07 -12.75
N GLU A 247 31.94 30.05 -11.49
CA GLU A 247 32.04 31.25 -10.65
C GLU A 247 32.98 32.29 -11.26
N CYS A 248 34.14 31.88 -11.79
CA CYS A 248 35.04 32.78 -12.51
C CYS A 248 34.36 33.46 -13.72
N LEU A 249 33.50 32.73 -14.44
CA LEU A 249 32.78 33.27 -15.61
C LEU A 249 31.62 34.20 -15.22
N LEU A 250 30.90 33.88 -14.15
CA LEU A 250 29.69 34.60 -13.72
C LEU A 250 30.02 35.77 -12.79
N GLY A 251 30.80 35.53 -11.75
CA GLY A 251 31.09 36.49 -10.68
C GLY A 251 32.25 37.43 -11.04
N GLU A 252 33.34 36.87 -11.55
CA GLU A 252 34.56 37.64 -11.84
C GLU A 252 34.64 38.15 -13.29
N GLY A 253 33.72 37.71 -14.16
CA GLY A 253 33.70 38.11 -15.57
C GLY A 253 34.94 37.67 -16.36
N MET A 254 35.63 36.61 -15.89
CA MET A 254 36.80 36.07 -16.57
C MET A 254 36.43 35.52 -17.95
N LYS A 255 37.39 35.54 -18.88
CA LYS A 255 37.25 34.81 -20.14
C LYS A 255 37.45 33.31 -19.92
N PRO A 256 36.82 32.42 -20.71
CA PRO A 256 36.96 30.96 -20.61
C PRO A 256 38.40 30.46 -20.49
N GLN A 257 39.34 31.05 -21.24
CA GLN A 257 40.74 30.63 -21.20
C GLN A 257 41.42 31.00 -19.87
N GLN A 258 41.04 32.13 -19.26
CA GLN A 258 41.55 32.56 -17.95
C GLN A 258 40.96 31.69 -16.84
N ALA A 259 39.65 31.44 -16.87
CA ALA A 259 38.98 30.56 -15.92
C ALA A 259 39.53 29.12 -15.99
N ARG A 260 39.78 28.58 -17.20
CA ARG A 260 40.43 27.28 -17.37
C ARG A 260 41.86 27.24 -16.83
N ALA A 261 42.61 28.33 -16.97
CA ALA A 261 43.95 28.41 -16.41
C ALA A 261 43.91 28.42 -14.87
N PHE A 262 42.93 29.13 -14.29
CA PHE A 262 42.72 29.20 -12.85
C PHE A 262 42.40 27.82 -12.24
N VAL A 263 41.44 27.09 -12.80
CA VAL A 263 41.05 25.79 -12.23
C VAL A 263 42.03 24.64 -12.55
N ARG A 264 43.01 24.87 -13.44
CA ARG A 264 43.98 23.85 -13.86
C ARG A 264 44.78 23.28 -12.69
N GLU A 265 45.15 24.13 -11.72
CA GLU A 265 45.90 23.70 -10.54
C GLU A 265 45.14 22.63 -9.74
N ILE A 266 43.82 22.79 -9.61
CA ILE A 266 42.94 21.83 -8.90
C ILE A 266 42.87 20.53 -9.69
N ILE A 267 42.72 20.62 -11.02
CA ILE A 267 42.69 19.45 -11.91
C ILE A 267 43.98 18.63 -11.76
N GLU A 268 45.13 19.28 -11.80
CA GLU A 268 46.45 18.62 -11.73
C GLU A 268 46.72 18.05 -10.32
N HIS A 269 46.44 18.81 -9.26
CA HIS A 269 46.71 18.39 -7.88
C HIS A 269 45.89 17.17 -7.47
N PHE A 270 44.61 17.13 -7.84
CA PHE A 270 43.70 16.04 -7.45
C PHE A 270 43.48 14.99 -8.54
N ARG A 271 44.08 15.17 -9.73
CA ARG A 271 43.80 14.37 -10.94
C ARG A 271 42.30 14.29 -11.24
N ALA A 272 41.63 15.44 -11.17
CA ALA A 272 40.17 15.54 -11.30
C ALA A 272 39.66 15.13 -12.70
N ASP A 273 40.53 15.14 -13.70
CA ASP A 273 40.27 14.73 -15.08
C ASP A 273 39.78 13.29 -15.22
N GLU A 274 40.21 12.41 -14.30
CA GLU A 274 39.76 11.01 -14.20
C GLU A 274 38.28 10.90 -13.74
N PHE A 275 37.72 11.95 -13.12
CA PHE A 275 36.44 11.90 -12.40
C PHE A 275 35.35 12.82 -12.95
N PHE A 276 35.63 13.63 -13.96
CA PHE A 276 34.59 14.40 -14.63
C PHE A 276 33.60 13.49 -15.37
N SER A 277 32.32 13.80 -15.22
CA SER A 277 31.28 13.27 -16.09
C SER A 277 31.44 13.80 -17.53
N PRO A 278 30.86 13.13 -18.54
CA PRO A 278 30.89 13.61 -19.92
C PRO A 278 30.35 15.03 -20.09
N ALA A 279 29.31 15.40 -19.34
CA ALA A 279 28.71 16.74 -19.38
C ALA A 279 29.65 17.82 -18.81
N GLU A 280 30.35 17.50 -17.72
CA GLU A 280 31.33 18.40 -17.10
C GLU A 280 32.54 18.63 -18.00
N LYS A 281 33.04 17.57 -18.67
CA LYS A 281 34.13 17.71 -19.65
C LYS A 281 33.72 18.62 -20.80
N ALA A 282 32.55 18.38 -21.38
CA ALA A 282 32.02 19.20 -22.47
C ALA A 282 31.85 20.66 -22.05
N TYR A 283 31.38 20.92 -20.83
CA TYR A 283 31.22 22.27 -20.31
C TYR A 283 32.55 23.02 -20.12
N LEU A 284 33.58 22.34 -19.58
CA LEU A 284 34.91 22.95 -19.41
C LEU A 284 35.57 23.29 -20.77
N GLU A 285 35.25 22.54 -21.82
CA GLU A 285 35.73 22.74 -23.18
C GLU A 285 34.93 23.77 -23.98
N ASP A 286 33.75 24.18 -23.48
CA ASP A 286 32.86 25.12 -24.17
C ASP A 286 33.21 26.59 -23.89
N ASP A 287 33.87 27.21 -24.86
CA ASP A 287 34.23 28.64 -24.85
C ASP A 287 33.04 29.59 -24.97
N PHE A 288 31.88 29.09 -25.37
CA PHE A 288 30.69 29.90 -25.64
C PHE A 288 29.51 29.49 -24.77
N SER A 289 29.77 28.83 -23.64
CA SER A 289 28.74 28.36 -22.72
C SER A 289 27.73 29.44 -22.37
N GLU A 290 26.45 29.11 -22.45
CA GLU A 290 25.36 30.02 -22.14
C GLU A 290 25.30 30.33 -20.64
N GLU A 291 24.75 31.49 -20.27
CA GLU A 291 24.61 31.92 -18.88
C GLU A 291 23.86 30.89 -18.02
N ALA A 292 22.79 30.28 -18.55
CA ALA A 292 22.04 29.24 -17.87
C ALA A 292 22.90 28.00 -17.54
N ALA A 293 23.78 27.59 -18.46
CA ALA A 293 24.71 26.47 -18.23
C ALA A 293 25.72 26.82 -17.13
N ARG A 294 26.24 28.05 -17.14
CA ARG A 294 27.12 28.53 -16.07
C ARG A 294 26.40 28.48 -14.71
N ILE A 295 25.20 29.04 -14.61
CA ILE A 295 24.43 29.01 -13.34
C ILE A 295 24.22 27.57 -12.86
N HIS A 296 23.88 26.65 -13.77
CA HIS A 296 23.73 25.25 -13.42
C HIS A 296 25.01 24.61 -12.84
N PHE A 297 26.16 24.89 -13.44
CA PHE A 297 27.44 24.33 -12.97
C PHE A 297 27.99 25.04 -11.73
N SER A 298 27.62 26.28 -11.43
CA SER A 298 28.01 26.92 -10.16
C SER A 298 27.31 26.28 -8.96
N TRP A 299 26.10 25.74 -9.13
CA TRP A 299 25.38 25.02 -8.06
C TRP A 299 26.02 23.67 -7.68
N GLN A 300 27.05 23.22 -8.40
CA GLN A 300 27.79 22.02 -8.01
C GLN A 300 28.48 22.14 -6.64
N TYR A 301 28.57 23.34 -6.06
CA TYR A 301 28.92 23.52 -4.64
C TYR A 301 27.98 22.77 -3.68
N GLU A 302 26.69 22.66 -3.99
CA GLU A 302 25.75 21.89 -3.15
C GLU A 302 26.09 20.40 -3.16
N ASN A 303 26.44 19.88 -4.33
CA ASN A 303 26.89 18.50 -4.47
C ASN A 303 28.28 18.28 -3.84
N LEU A 304 29.18 19.27 -3.94
CA LEU A 304 30.49 19.25 -3.30
C LEU A 304 30.34 19.12 -1.79
N TYR A 305 29.42 19.87 -1.19
CA TYR A 305 29.16 19.84 0.25
C TYR A 305 28.84 18.42 0.74
N VAL A 306 28.03 17.66 0.01
CA VAL A 306 27.75 16.25 0.33
C VAL A 306 29.00 15.37 0.25
N MET A 307 29.93 15.65 -0.68
CA MET A 307 31.19 14.91 -0.78
C MET A 307 32.15 15.25 0.37
N GLU A 308 32.25 16.51 0.76
CA GLU A 308 33.07 16.96 1.90
C GLU A 308 32.59 16.34 3.21
N TRP A 309 31.27 16.26 3.40
CA TRP A 309 30.65 15.51 4.50
C TRP A 309 31.06 14.03 4.46
N ALA A 310 30.92 13.37 3.31
CA ALA A 310 31.29 11.96 3.16
C ALA A 310 32.79 11.70 3.39
N LEU A 311 33.64 12.72 3.22
CA LEU A 311 35.07 12.68 3.53
C LEU A 311 35.38 12.98 5.00
N GLY A 312 34.37 13.34 5.80
CA GLY A 312 34.50 13.63 7.23
C GLY A 312 35.08 15.01 7.53
N MET A 313 34.94 15.98 6.62
CA MET A 313 35.37 17.36 6.86
C MET A 313 34.49 18.07 7.89
N PHE A 314 33.28 17.57 8.11
CA PHE A 314 32.35 18.02 9.16
C PHE A 314 31.41 16.88 9.58
N ASP A 315 30.86 16.97 10.80
CA ASP A 315 30.12 15.87 11.45
C ASP A 315 28.72 15.63 10.84
N SER A 316 28.05 16.68 10.39
CA SER A 316 26.70 16.61 9.82
C SER A 316 26.44 17.72 8.80
N PRO A 317 25.73 17.46 7.70
CA PRO A 317 25.30 18.51 6.80
C PRO A 317 24.28 19.43 7.48
N SER A 318 24.36 20.74 7.22
CA SER A 318 23.44 21.73 7.79
C SER A 318 22.02 21.68 7.19
N TRP A 319 21.85 20.98 6.07
CA TRP A 319 20.56 20.76 5.40
C TRP A 319 20.36 19.27 5.07
N PRO A 320 19.10 18.76 5.06
CA PRO A 320 18.78 17.34 4.93
C PRO A 320 19.13 16.69 3.60
#